data_AF-A0A2N5V2E6-F1
#
_entry.id   AF-A0A2N5V2E6-F1
#
_cell.length_a   1.000
_cell.length_b   1.000
_cell.length_c   1.000
_cell.angle_alpha   90.00
_cell.angle_beta   90.00
_cell.angle_gamma   90.00
#
_symmetry.space_group_name_H-M   'P 1'
#
loop_
_entity.id
_entity.type
_entity.pdbx_description
1 polymer ?
#
loop_
_entity_poly.entity_id
_entity_poly.type
_entity_poly.pdbx_seq_one_letter_code
_entity_poly.pdbx_strand_id
1 'polypeptide(L)'
;MVGARGTTEMQGTSMAYTPMAKKVLAAVPGGEIYDIKYSSSAEYVMTPKQGASSGLQYIKGQIAKCPKTVFVLMGYSKGAMVQTQILASKDLPPNKVVAAVLFGNPYYQGGLPQNKCAAKTGKGIAAAMMVRIPPQYVSIVFDCCLPMDMICQTMGQMMTHLTYGGKSASDAQAFVVSKLKAAISGGGGSSSGGPGGNKASVGTGDQSSAKTPGGLGGGGMGGMPGGGMGGKPSGGLGSMLGGMGGMPGGGMGSKLGGMGSKFGGM
;
A
#
# COMPACT_ATOMS: atom_id res chain seq x y z
N MET A 1 5.74 -0.19 -10.70
CA MET A 1 5.50 -0.72 -9.33
C MET A 1 6.55 -1.76 -9.03
N VAL A 2 7.22 -1.66 -7.88
CA VAL A 2 8.38 -2.48 -7.51
C VAL A 2 7.92 -3.51 -6.47
N GLY A 3 7.90 -4.78 -6.85
CA GLY A 3 7.50 -5.91 -6.03
C GLY A 3 8.68 -6.58 -5.33
N ALA A 4 8.46 -7.09 -4.13
CA ALA A 4 9.36 -7.99 -3.42
C ALA A 4 8.54 -9.16 -2.86
N ARG A 5 8.79 -10.36 -3.39
CA ARG A 5 8.08 -11.60 -3.05
C ARG A 5 8.45 -12.14 -1.67
N GLY A 6 7.64 -13.04 -1.12
CA GLY A 6 7.89 -13.73 0.13
C GLY A 6 8.92 -14.86 0.03
N THR A 7 9.16 -15.52 1.17
CA THR A 7 10.02 -16.71 1.24
C THR A 7 9.46 -17.81 0.34
N THR A 8 10.32 -18.54 -0.35
CA THR A 8 10.02 -19.66 -1.29
C THR A 8 9.21 -19.31 -2.53
N GLU A 9 8.70 -18.07 -2.69
CA GLU A 9 8.02 -17.68 -3.90
C GLU A 9 8.97 -17.66 -5.11
N MET A 10 8.42 -17.97 -6.29
CA MET A 10 9.13 -17.93 -7.57
C MET A 10 9.46 -16.48 -7.96
N GLN A 11 10.60 -16.26 -8.63
CA GLN A 11 10.95 -14.95 -9.16
C GLN A 11 9.90 -14.46 -10.19
N GLY A 12 9.54 -13.17 -10.12
CA GLY A 12 8.64 -12.53 -11.09
C GLY A 12 7.15 -12.53 -10.72
N THR A 13 6.79 -13.03 -9.55
CA THR A 13 5.41 -12.94 -9.06
C THR A 13 5.34 -13.06 -7.53
N SER A 14 4.23 -12.61 -6.96
CA SER A 14 3.82 -12.94 -5.60
C SER A 14 2.31 -13.15 -5.54
N MET A 15 1.89 -14.16 -4.79
CA MET A 15 0.49 -14.47 -4.54
C MET A 15 -0.27 -13.29 -3.89
N ALA A 16 0.42 -12.50 -3.07
CA ALA A 16 -0.20 -11.45 -2.26
C ALA A 16 -0.48 -10.16 -3.04
N TYR A 17 0.43 -9.75 -3.93
CA TYR A 17 0.32 -8.45 -4.60
C TYR A 17 0.20 -8.52 -6.13
N THR A 18 0.65 -9.57 -6.83
CA THR A 18 0.61 -9.57 -8.31
C THR A 18 -0.80 -9.38 -8.87
N PRO A 19 -1.85 -10.08 -8.36
CA PRO A 19 -3.21 -9.85 -8.84
C PRO A 19 -3.71 -8.42 -8.59
N MET A 20 -3.39 -7.86 -7.41
CA MET A 20 -3.73 -6.48 -7.06
C MET A 20 -3.02 -5.47 -7.97
N ALA A 21 -1.72 -5.67 -8.21
CA ALA A 21 -0.90 -4.83 -9.07
C ALA A 21 -1.46 -4.79 -10.51
N LYS A 22 -1.87 -5.93 -11.07
CA LYS A 22 -2.52 -5.96 -12.39
C LYS A 22 -3.79 -5.11 -12.44
N LYS A 23 -4.61 -5.13 -11.38
CA LYS A 23 -5.81 -4.27 -11.28
C LYS A 23 -5.45 -2.79 -11.14
N VAL A 24 -4.37 -2.46 -10.43
CA VAL A 24 -3.85 -1.09 -10.37
C VAL A 24 -3.43 -0.60 -11.76
N LEU A 25 -2.69 -1.41 -12.54
CA LEU A 25 -2.29 -1.04 -13.90
C LEU A 25 -3.48 -0.86 -14.85
N ALA A 26 -4.53 -1.65 -14.67
CA ALA A 26 -5.77 -1.46 -15.43
C ALA A 26 -6.47 -0.14 -15.08
N ALA A 27 -6.43 0.27 -13.80
CA ALA A 27 -7.07 1.50 -13.32
C ALA A 27 -6.23 2.77 -13.55
N VAL A 28 -4.90 2.63 -13.62
CA VAL A 28 -3.92 3.70 -13.84
C VAL A 28 -2.89 3.20 -14.86
N PRO A 29 -3.15 3.39 -16.17
CA PRO A 29 -2.28 2.90 -17.24
C PRO A 29 -0.96 3.69 -17.31
N GLY A 30 0.04 3.13 -18.00
CA GLY A 30 1.35 3.76 -18.22
C GLY A 30 2.46 3.33 -17.25
N GLY A 31 2.20 2.32 -16.41
CA GLY A 31 3.19 1.71 -15.53
C GLY A 31 3.52 0.27 -15.89
N GLU A 32 4.56 -0.25 -15.25
CA GLU A 32 4.97 -1.67 -15.32
C GLU A 32 5.10 -2.28 -13.92
N ILE A 33 5.18 -3.62 -13.84
CA ILE A 33 5.55 -4.34 -12.62
C ILE A 33 6.99 -4.81 -12.78
N TYR A 34 7.83 -4.49 -11.80
CA TYR A 34 9.18 -5.02 -11.68
C TYR A 34 9.31 -5.75 -10.36
N ASP A 35 9.64 -7.04 -10.40
CA ASP A 35 9.95 -7.80 -9.19
C ASP A 35 11.45 -7.82 -8.92
N ILE A 36 11.83 -7.34 -7.73
CA ILE A 36 13.21 -7.30 -7.26
C ILE A 36 13.82 -8.70 -7.35
N LYS A 37 15.03 -8.77 -7.91
CA LYS A 37 15.81 -9.99 -7.99
C LYS A 37 16.62 -10.15 -6.72
N TYR A 38 16.23 -11.11 -5.89
CA TYR A 38 16.92 -11.45 -4.65
C TYR A 38 16.62 -12.90 -4.25
N SER A 39 17.39 -13.47 -3.33
CA SER A 39 17.11 -14.82 -2.83
C SER A 39 15.81 -14.85 -2.01
N SER A 40 14.90 -15.77 -2.33
CA SER A 40 13.70 -16.05 -1.52
C SER A 40 13.91 -17.16 -0.48
N SER A 41 15.16 -17.57 -0.18
CA SER A 41 15.46 -18.58 0.86
C SER A 41 15.04 -18.15 2.27
N ALA A 42 14.94 -19.09 3.22
CA ALA A 42 14.62 -18.81 4.63
C ALA A 42 15.81 -18.22 5.43
N GLU A 43 16.44 -17.19 4.87
CA GLU A 43 17.48 -16.38 5.53
C GLU A 43 16.98 -14.93 5.58
N TYR A 44 16.95 -14.33 6.77
CA TYR A 44 16.19 -13.09 7.02
C TYR A 44 17.05 -11.89 7.43
N VAL A 45 18.36 -12.06 7.58
CA VAL A 45 19.28 -10.98 7.96
C VAL A 45 19.93 -10.36 6.74
N MET A 46 20.46 -11.18 5.83
CA MET A 46 21.23 -10.72 4.68
C MET A 46 20.39 -10.62 3.41
N THR A 47 19.53 -11.60 3.11
CA THR A 47 18.77 -11.58 1.86
C THR A 47 17.77 -10.42 1.76
N PRO A 48 17.10 -9.95 2.85
CA PRO A 48 16.29 -8.75 2.76
C PRO A 48 17.10 -7.48 2.49
N LYS A 49 18.32 -7.37 3.05
CA LYS A 49 19.24 -6.25 2.80
C LYS A 49 19.70 -6.24 1.34
N GLN A 50 20.07 -7.40 0.81
CA GLN A 50 20.45 -7.57 -0.60
C GLN A 50 19.28 -7.22 -1.54
N GLY A 51 18.06 -7.67 -1.20
CA GLY A 51 16.86 -7.27 -1.93
C GLY A 51 16.63 -5.76 -1.90
N ALA A 52 16.81 -5.11 -0.75
CA ALA A 52 16.67 -3.66 -0.64
C ALA A 52 17.70 -2.92 -1.50
N SER A 53 18.96 -3.37 -1.47
CA SER A 53 20.04 -2.84 -2.31
C SER A 53 19.72 -2.98 -3.81
N SER A 54 19.29 -4.17 -4.26
CA SER A 54 18.89 -4.39 -5.65
C SER A 54 17.70 -3.52 -6.07
N GLY A 55 16.69 -3.39 -5.21
CA GLY A 55 15.54 -2.51 -5.44
C GLY A 55 15.93 -1.04 -5.56
N LEU A 56 16.82 -0.55 -4.68
CA LEU A 56 17.36 0.81 -4.75
C LEU A 56 18.14 1.06 -6.03
N GLN A 57 18.97 0.10 -6.47
CA GLN A 57 19.69 0.18 -7.73
C GLN A 57 18.72 0.30 -8.92
N TYR A 58 17.67 -0.53 -8.96
CA TYR A 58 16.64 -0.43 -10.00
C TYR A 58 15.94 0.94 -9.97
N ILE A 59 15.49 1.40 -8.80
CA ILE A 59 14.81 2.71 -8.64
C ILE A 59 15.70 3.85 -9.14
N LYS A 60 16.97 3.91 -8.68
CA LYS A 60 17.94 4.92 -9.13
C LYS A 60 18.16 4.87 -10.64
N GLY A 61 18.30 3.67 -11.20
CA GLY A 61 18.46 3.47 -12.64
C GLY A 61 17.25 3.93 -13.46
N GLN A 62 16.02 3.71 -12.95
CA GLN A 62 14.80 4.18 -13.61
C GLN A 62 14.65 5.70 -13.54
N ILE A 63 15.02 6.31 -12.41
CA ILE A 63 14.98 7.78 -12.25
C ILE A 63 15.97 8.45 -13.22
N ALA A 64 17.16 7.86 -13.41
CA ALA A 64 18.15 8.40 -14.35
C ALA A 64 17.64 8.43 -15.80
N LYS A 65 16.82 7.43 -16.19
CA LYS A 65 16.23 7.35 -17.53
C LYS A 65 14.97 8.21 -17.66
N CYS A 66 14.13 8.18 -16.63
CA CYS A 66 12.83 8.83 -16.60
C CYS A 66 12.67 9.61 -15.30
N PRO A 67 13.16 10.87 -15.23
CA PRO A 67 13.17 11.63 -13.99
C PRO A 67 11.79 11.90 -13.39
N LYS A 68 10.71 11.86 -14.19
CA LYS A 68 9.33 12.05 -13.72
C LYS A 68 8.68 10.77 -13.19
N THR A 69 9.32 9.60 -13.32
CA THR A 69 8.76 8.33 -12.84
C THR A 69 8.58 8.35 -11.33
N VAL A 70 7.42 7.86 -10.89
CA VAL A 70 7.09 7.58 -9.49
C VAL A 70 6.96 6.08 -9.28
N PHE A 71 7.15 5.64 -8.04
CA PHE A 71 7.18 4.24 -7.67
C PHE A 71 6.12 3.93 -6.62
N VAL A 72 5.53 2.74 -6.76
CA VAL A 72 4.76 2.08 -5.71
C VAL A 72 5.57 0.88 -5.28
N LEU A 73 5.81 0.74 -3.98
CA LEU A 73 6.48 -0.42 -3.40
C LEU A 73 5.44 -1.45 -2.97
N MET A 74 5.68 -2.73 -3.25
CA MET A 74 4.80 -3.82 -2.85
C MET A 74 5.64 -4.94 -2.27
N GLY A 75 5.30 -5.39 -1.06
CA GLY A 75 6.07 -6.41 -0.36
C GLY A 75 5.16 -7.37 0.38
N TYR A 76 5.52 -8.64 0.36
CA TYR A 76 4.82 -9.68 1.11
C TYR A 76 5.80 -10.49 1.95
N SER A 77 5.47 -10.71 3.22
CA SER A 77 6.28 -11.51 4.15
C SER A 77 7.72 -10.97 4.20
N LYS A 78 8.72 -11.80 3.88
CA LYS A 78 10.12 -11.37 3.72
C LYS A 78 10.29 -10.17 2.76
N GLY A 79 9.50 -10.09 1.70
CA GLY A 79 9.51 -8.96 0.79
C GLY A 79 8.98 -7.66 1.40
N ALA A 80 8.11 -7.72 2.40
CA ALA A 80 7.74 -6.52 3.18
C ALA A 80 8.94 -6.00 3.99
N MET A 81 9.84 -6.88 4.46
CA MET A 81 11.11 -6.46 5.07
C MET A 81 12.01 -5.74 4.06
N VAL A 82 12.07 -6.23 2.81
CA VAL A 82 12.82 -5.60 1.72
C VAL A 82 12.32 -4.18 1.48
N GLN A 83 11.00 -4.01 1.31
CA GLN A 83 10.42 -2.68 1.04
C GLN A 83 10.56 -1.72 2.22
N THR A 84 10.42 -2.22 3.46
CA THR A 84 10.64 -1.40 4.66
C THR A 84 12.09 -0.89 4.72
N GLN A 85 13.07 -1.72 4.34
CA GLN A 85 14.47 -1.32 4.26
C GLN A 85 14.77 -0.36 3.12
N ILE A 86 14.08 -0.48 1.97
CA ILE A 86 14.16 0.52 0.89
C ILE A 86 13.68 1.88 1.41
N LEU A 87 12.53 1.93 2.08
CA LEU A 87 11.99 3.17 2.67
C LEU A 87 12.93 3.76 3.74
N ALA A 88 13.57 2.91 4.55
CA ALA A 88 14.49 3.34 5.61
C ALA A 88 15.87 3.78 5.10
N SER A 89 16.20 3.50 3.83
CA SER A 89 17.52 3.78 3.28
C SER A 89 17.69 5.26 2.92
N LYS A 90 18.85 5.82 3.27
CA LYS A 90 19.28 7.16 2.84
C LYS A 90 19.52 7.25 1.32
N ASP A 91 19.69 6.10 0.67
CA ASP A 91 19.88 5.99 -0.77
C ASP A 91 18.59 6.15 -1.58
N LEU A 92 17.42 6.08 -0.94
CA LEU A 92 16.15 6.25 -1.63
C LEU A 92 15.99 7.72 -2.05
N PRO A 93 15.90 8.03 -3.35
CA PRO A 93 15.71 9.41 -3.78
C PRO A 93 14.38 9.97 -3.22
N PRO A 94 14.40 11.20 -2.68
CA PRO A 94 13.24 11.76 -1.98
C PRO A 94 12.05 11.95 -2.94
N ASN A 95 10.83 11.82 -2.41
CA ASN A 95 9.58 12.08 -3.12
C ASN A 95 9.34 11.24 -4.39
N LYS A 96 10.04 10.10 -4.55
CA LYS A 96 9.84 9.18 -5.68
C LYS A 96 8.88 8.04 -5.39
N VAL A 97 8.75 7.64 -4.13
CA VAL A 97 7.76 6.63 -3.72
C VAL A 97 6.49 7.34 -3.31
N VAL A 98 5.37 6.98 -3.95
CA VAL A 98 4.05 7.62 -3.72
C VAL A 98 3.08 6.72 -2.96
N ALA A 99 3.35 5.42 -2.94
CA ALA A 99 2.65 4.44 -2.12
C ALA A 99 3.56 3.25 -1.80
N ALA A 100 3.32 2.61 -0.65
CA ALA A 100 3.88 1.32 -0.29
C ALA A 100 2.79 0.42 0.29
N VAL A 101 2.74 -0.84 -0.13
CA VAL A 101 1.85 -1.86 0.40
C VAL A 101 2.69 -3.00 0.97
N LEU A 102 2.49 -3.28 2.26
CA LEU A 102 3.21 -4.31 2.99
C LEU A 102 2.19 -5.33 3.51
N PHE A 103 2.28 -6.57 3.06
CA PHE A 103 1.44 -7.67 3.54
C PHE A 103 2.27 -8.58 4.45
N GLY A 104 1.81 -8.81 5.68
CA GLY A 104 2.45 -9.73 6.62
C GLY A 104 3.87 -9.31 6.99
N ASN A 105 4.07 -8.02 7.27
CA ASN A 105 5.39 -7.46 7.53
C ASN A 105 6.03 -8.05 8.82
N PRO A 106 7.19 -8.74 8.74
CA PRO A 106 7.91 -9.21 9.93
C PRO A 106 8.38 -8.08 10.85
N TYR A 107 8.50 -6.85 10.35
CA TYR A 107 8.81 -5.64 11.15
C TYR A 107 7.56 -4.96 11.73
N TYR A 108 6.36 -5.54 11.55
CA TYR A 108 5.11 -4.93 11.99
C TYR A 108 5.12 -4.58 13.48
N GLN A 109 4.54 -3.44 13.81
CA GLN A 109 4.23 -3.00 15.16
C GLN A 109 2.79 -2.48 15.14
N GLY A 110 1.93 -3.08 15.97
CA GLY A 110 0.52 -2.71 16.05
C GLY A 110 0.31 -1.33 16.68
N GLY A 111 -0.75 -0.66 16.24
CA GLY A 111 -1.16 0.66 16.73
C GLY A 111 -0.51 1.84 16.00
N LEU A 112 0.30 1.58 14.98
CA LEU A 112 0.93 2.64 14.19
C LEU A 112 0.00 3.18 13.09
N PRO A 113 0.10 4.47 12.71
CA PRO A 113 -0.85 5.09 11.77
C PRO A 113 -0.89 4.47 10.37
N GLN A 114 0.20 3.82 9.94
CA GLN A 114 0.27 3.08 8.68
C GLN A 114 -0.41 1.71 8.75
N ASN A 115 -0.83 1.22 9.92
CA ASN A 115 -1.52 -0.06 10.01
C ASN A 115 -2.95 0.07 9.47
N LYS A 116 -3.20 -0.44 8.26
CA LYS A 116 -4.47 -0.24 7.54
C LYS A 116 -5.40 -1.46 7.55
N CYS A 117 -4.95 -2.59 8.08
CA CYS A 117 -5.76 -3.82 8.18
C CYS A 117 -6.34 -4.03 9.59
N ALA A 118 -6.91 -5.22 9.81
CA ALA A 118 -7.68 -5.55 10.99
C ALA A 118 -6.81 -5.73 12.25
N ALA A 119 -5.55 -6.14 12.14
CA ALA A 119 -4.67 -6.19 13.31
C ALA A 119 -4.42 -4.77 13.88
N LYS A 120 -4.63 -4.62 15.19
CA LYS A 120 -4.42 -3.35 15.92
C LYS A 120 -3.30 -3.42 16.96
N THR A 121 -2.82 -4.62 17.26
CA THR A 121 -1.82 -4.91 18.30
C THR A 121 -0.84 -5.97 17.80
N GLY A 122 0.16 -6.28 18.62
CA GLY A 122 1.16 -7.31 18.32
C GLY A 122 2.44 -6.74 17.71
N LYS A 123 3.45 -7.60 17.60
CA LYS A 123 4.76 -7.31 17.02
C LYS A 123 5.13 -8.45 16.08
N GLY A 124 5.70 -8.12 14.93
CA GLY A 124 6.20 -9.14 14.00
C GLY A 124 7.46 -9.83 14.53
N ILE A 125 7.76 -11.00 13.98
CA ILE A 125 8.88 -11.85 14.40
C ILE A 125 10.25 -11.16 14.29
N ALA A 126 10.35 -10.13 13.46
CA ALA A 126 11.58 -9.36 13.26
C ALA A 126 11.52 -7.94 13.85
N ALA A 127 10.46 -7.59 14.62
CA ALA A 127 10.29 -6.26 15.18
C ALA A 127 11.45 -5.84 16.11
N ALA A 128 12.15 -6.80 16.72
CA ALA A 128 13.33 -6.56 17.55
C ALA A 128 14.54 -6.02 16.77
N MET A 129 14.57 -6.15 15.44
CA MET A 129 15.63 -5.60 14.59
C MET A 129 15.54 -4.06 14.42
N MET A 130 14.50 -3.43 14.98
CA MET A 130 14.30 -1.98 15.01
C MET A 130 14.29 -1.26 13.65
N VAL A 131 14.10 -1.98 12.54
CA VAL A 131 13.86 -1.39 11.23
C VAL A 131 12.44 -0.85 11.20
N ARG A 132 12.28 0.47 11.04
CA ARG A 132 10.98 1.16 11.05
C ARG A 132 10.77 1.94 9.77
N ILE A 133 9.49 2.16 9.43
CA ILE A 133 9.10 3.09 8.38
C ILE A 133 9.42 4.52 8.86
N PRO A 134 10.24 5.28 8.13
CA PRO A 134 10.52 6.66 8.48
C PRO A 134 9.26 7.54 8.50
N PRO A 135 9.16 8.55 9.39
CA PRO A 135 7.95 9.36 9.56
C PRO A 135 7.41 9.98 8.27
N GLN A 136 8.28 10.40 7.36
CA GLN A 136 7.89 11.00 6.08
C GLN A 136 7.12 10.05 5.15
N TYR A 137 7.23 8.73 5.36
CA TYR A 137 6.55 7.73 4.53
C TYR A 137 5.28 7.15 5.16
N VAL A 138 4.99 7.46 6.43
CA VAL A 138 3.84 6.89 7.16
C VAL A 138 2.51 7.12 6.42
N SER A 139 2.31 8.31 5.84
CA SER A 139 1.07 8.66 5.15
C SER A 139 0.89 7.96 3.79
N ILE A 140 1.94 7.39 3.23
CA ILE A 140 1.94 6.67 1.95
C ILE A 140 2.08 5.15 2.12
N VAL A 141 2.14 4.64 3.35
CA VAL A 141 2.25 3.21 3.62
C VAL A 141 0.91 2.61 4.05
N PHE A 142 0.57 1.50 3.41
CA PHE A 142 -0.47 0.56 3.79
C PHE A 142 0.22 -0.69 4.36
N ASP A 143 0.43 -0.71 5.68
CA ASP A 143 0.99 -1.87 6.39
C ASP A 143 -0.16 -2.75 6.89
N CYS A 144 -0.30 -3.91 6.25
CA CYS A 144 -1.38 -4.83 6.45
C CYS A 144 -0.90 -6.08 7.19
N CYS A 145 -1.33 -6.20 8.44
CA CYS A 145 -1.25 -7.43 9.20
C CYS A 145 -2.67 -7.94 9.47
N LEU A 146 -2.89 -9.23 9.27
CA LEU A 146 -4.15 -9.89 9.62
C LEU A 146 -4.10 -10.38 11.08
N PRO A 147 -5.21 -10.32 11.83
CA PRO A 147 -5.28 -10.93 13.16
C PRO A 147 -4.95 -12.42 13.08
N MET A 148 -4.15 -12.93 14.03
CA MET A 148 -3.65 -14.31 14.08
C MET A 148 -2.66 -14.65 12.97
N ASP A 149 -1.97 -13.67 12.37
CA ASP A 149 -0.80 -13.93 11.54
C ASP A 149 0.45 -14.01 12.42
N MET A 150 1.02 -15.23 12.51
CA MET A 150 2.17 -15.49 13.35
C MET A 150 3.46 -14.77 12.92
N ILE A 151 3.57 -14.34 11.67
CA ILE A 151 4.75 -13.65 11.15
C ILE A 151 4.71 -12.17 11.53
N CYS A 152 3.57 -11.50 11.40
CA CYS A 152 3.45 -10.08 11.76
C CYS A 152 2.93 -9.83 13.18
N GLN A 153 2.51 -10.86 13.93
CA GLN A 153 2.10 -10.72 15.34
C GLN A 153 2.86 -11.63 16.32
N THR A 154 3.79 -12.49 15.88
CA THR A 154 4.51 -13.50 16.71
C THR A 154 3.60 -14.59 17.30
N MET A 155 2.28 -14.46 17.14
CA MET A 155 1.26 -15.41 17.59
C MET A 155 0.25 -15.68 16.48
N GLY A 156 -0.37 -16.85 16.50
CA GLY A 156 -1.41 -17.23 15.55
C GLY A 156 -0.99 -18.37 14.63
N GLN A 157 -1.42 -18.32 13.37
CA GLN A 157 -1.32 -19.44 12.43
C GLN A 157 -0.67 -19.02 11.12
N MET A 158 0.10 -19.95 10.53
CA MET A 158 0.69 -19.76 9.21
C MET A 158 -0.38 -19.58 8.11
N MET A 159 -1.52 -20.25 8.21
CA MET A 159 -2.59 -20.12 7.21
C MET A 159 -3.09 -18.68 7.07
N THR A 160 -3.22 -17.94 8.17
CA THR A 160 -3.55 -16.52 8.13
C THR A 160 -2.54 -15.72 7.30
N HIS A 161 -1.25 -16.03 7.45
CA HIS A 161 -0.18 -15.36 6.71
C HIS A 161 -0.28 -15.55 5.19
N LEU A 162 -0.97 -16.59 4.72
CA LEU A 162 -1.14 -16.89 3.30
C LEU A 162 -2.39 -16.24 2.67
N THR A 163 -3.18 -15.48 3.45
CA THR A 163 -4.55 -15.08 3.07
C THR A 163 -4.75 -13.57 2.87
N TYR A 164 -3.74 -12.87 2.36
CA TYR A 164 -3.80 -11.42 2.10
C TYR A 164 -4.67 -10.98 0.91
N GLY A 165 -5.28 -11.93 0.20
CA GLY A 165 -6.24 -11.67 -0.87
C GLY A 165 -7.56 -11.04 -0.37
N GLY A 166 -8.58 -11.04 -1.24
CA GLY A 166 -9.91 -10.56 -0.89
C GLY A 166 -9.94 -9.09 -0.49
N LYS A 167 -10.57 -8.78 0.66
CA LYS A 167 -10.77 -7.40 1.12
C LYS A 167 -9.48 -6.63 1.32
N SER A 168 -8.47 -7.24 1.93
CA SER A 168 -7.18 -6.58 2.20
C SER A 168 -6.47 -6.15 0.90
N ALA A 169 -6.48 -7.01 -0.11
CA ALA A 169 -5.94 -6.68 -1.43
C ALA A 169 -6.76 -5.59 -2.14
N SER A 170 -8.09 -5.61 -2.03
CA SER A 170 -8.96 -4.58 -2.62
C SER A 170 -8.79 -3.20 -1.96
N ASP A 171 -8.67 -3.16 -0.62
CA ASP A 171 -8.43 -1.91 0.11
C ASP A 171 -7.04 -1.34 -0.22
N ALA A 172 -6.02 -2.21 -0.30
CA ALA A 172 -4.68 -1.81 -0.74
C ALA A 172 -4.67 -1.31 -2.19
N GLN A 173 -5.42 -1.96 -3.10
CA GLN A 173 -5.60 -1.49 -4.48
C GLN A 173 -6.16 -0.07 -4.52
N ALA A 174 -7.25 0.18 -3.80
CA ALA A 174 -7.91 1.48 -3.75
C ALA A 174 -6.98 2.56 -3.20
N PHE A 175 -6.22 2.22 -2.15
CA PHE A 175 -5.19 3.10 -1.59
C PHE A 175 -4.12 3.46 -2.62
N VAL A 176 -3.56 2.46 -3.31
CA VAL A 176 -2.52 2.70 -4.33
C VAL A 176 -3.05 3.55 -5.49
N VAL A 177 -4.24 3.25 -6.00
CA VAL A 177 -4.87 4.02 -7.10
C VAL A 177 -5.07 5.47 -6.69
N SER A 178 -5.55 5.72 -5.46
CA SER A 178 -5.71 7.08 -4.93
C SER A 178 -4.38 7.84 -4.89
N LYS A 179 -3.33 7.22 -4.35
CA LYS A 179 -2.00 7.83 -4.25
C LYS A 179 -1.37 8.11 -5.61
N LEU A 180 -1.50 7.18 -6.56
CA LEU A 180 -1.01 7.36 -7.92
C LEU A 180 -1.74 8.52 -8.63
N LYS A 181 -3.07 8.57 -8.57
CA LYS A 181 -3.85 9.65 -9.19
C LYS A 181 -3.46 11.01 -8.64
N ALA A 182 -3.30 11.13 -7.32
CA ALA A 182 -2.87 12.36 -6.67
C ALA A 182 -1.45 12.78 -7.07
N ALA A 183 -0.52 11.83 -7.20
CA ALA A 183 0.84 12.12 -7.63
C ALA A 183 0.92 12.57 -9.09
N ILE A 184 0.12 11.94 -9.97
CA ILE A 184 0.08 12.27 -11.40
C ILE A 184 -0.59 13.62 -11.62
N SER A 185 -1.69 13.93 -10.91
CA SER A 185 -2.35 15.24 -11.02
C SER A 185 -1.53 16.38 -10.42
N GLY A 186 -0.81 16.13 -9.32
CA GLY A 186 0.09 17.11 -8.70
C GLY A 186 1.36 17.41 -9.51
N GLY A 187 1.75 16.51 -10.42
CA GLY A 187 2.90 16.68 -11.32
C GLY A 187 2.61 17.44 -12.63
N GLY A 188 1.34 17.81 -12.88
CA GLY A 188 0.89 18.46 -14.12
C GLY A 188 1.08 19.98 -14.17
N GLY A 189 1.57 20.62 -13.11
CA GLY A 189 1.73 22.07 -13.02
C GLY A 189 3.12 22.57 -13.44
N SER A 190 3.52 22.34 -14.70
CA SER A 190 4.59 23.12 -15.37
C SER A 190 4.61 22.80 -16.85
N SER A 191 3.65 23.36 -17.57
CA SER A 191 3.73 23.60 -19.02
C SER A 191 2.72 24.66 -19.43
N SER A 192 3.10 25.93 -19.32
CA SER A 192 2.60 26.99 -20.18
C SER A 192 3.80 27.81 -20.66
N GLY A 193 4.49 27.27 -21.68
CA GLY A 193 5.26 28.10 -22.58
C GLY A 193 4.30 28.86 -23.48
N GLY A 194 4.40 30.19 -23.46
CA GLY A 194 3.73 31.13 -24.35
C GLY A 194 4.42 32.50 -24.23
N PRO A 195 4.60 33.24 -25.34
CA PRO A 195 5.82 34.01 -25.61
C PRO A 195 5.82 35.42 -25.03
N GLY A 196 7.01 36.02 -25.07
CA GLY A 196 7.37 37.24 -24.37
C GLY A 196 6.69 38.53 -24.82
N GLY A 197 6.91 39.55 -23.99
CA GLY A 197 6.46 40.92 -24.21
C GLY A 197 7.01 41.84 -23.13
N ASN A 198 8.29 42.21 -23.24
CA ASN A 198 8.90 43.29 -22.47
C ASN A 198 8.13 44.60 -22.74
N LYS A 199 7.63 45.26 -21.69
CA LYS A 199 7.68 46.73 -21.57
C LYS A 199 7.80 47.15 -20.12
N ALA A 200 8.97 47.69 -19.80
CA ALA A 200 9.18 48.57 -18.67
C ALA A 200 8.47 49.91 -18.94
N SER A 201 7.85 50.49 -17.91
CA SER A 201 7.66 51.93 -17.84
C SER A 201 7.73 52.36 -16.39
N VAL A 202 8.66 53.28 -16.15
CA VAL A 202 8.94 54.00 -14.91
C VAL A 202 7.90 55.11 -14.76
N GLY A 203 7.40 55.32 -13.54
CA GLY A 203 6.54 56.44 -13.19
C GLY A 203 6.69 56.78 -11.70
N THR A 204 7.23 57.96 -11.45
CA THR A 204 7.65 58.60 -10.19
C THR A 204 6.52 59.31 -9.44
N GLY A 205 6.65 59.37 -8.10
CA GLY A 205 6.07 60.38 -7.18
C GLY A 205 4.54 60.30 -6.96
N ASP A 206 3.95 60.66 -5.82
CA ASP A 206 4.44 61.37 -4.63
C ASP A 206 3.44 61.14 -3.47
N GLN A 207 3.86 61.59 -2.29
CA GLN A 207 3.31 61.48 -0.93
C GLN A 207 1.81 61.83 -0.75
N SER A 208 1.17 61.23 0.26
CA SER A 208 0.99 61.88 1.58
C SER A 208 -0.22 61.35 2.40
N SER A 209 -0.02 61.43 3.72
CA SER A 209 -1.01 61.74 4.76
C SER A 209 -1.83 60.64 5.43
N ALA A 210 -1.56 60.55 6.72
CA ALA A 210 -2.19 59.73 7.75
C ALA A 210 -3.65 60.10 8.04
N LYS A 211 -4.42 59.12 8.55
CA LYS A 211 -5.37 59.34 9.65
C LYS A 211 -5.84 58.02 10.27
N THR A 212 -5.48 57.81 11.54
CA THR A 212 -6.27 57.03 12.52
C THR A 212 -7.14 58.05 13.28
N PRO A 213 -8.37 57.71 13.69
CA PRO A 213 -8.64 57.13 15.02
C PRO A 213 -9.66 55.97 14.92
N GLY A 214 -9.68 54.94 15.79
CA GLY A 214 -9.97 54.98 17.22
C GLY A 214 -11.46 54.64 17.46
N GLY A 215 -11.78 53.54 18.17
CA GLY A 215 -13.17 53.22 18.54
C GLY A 215 -13.37 51.84 19.17
N LEU A 216 -13.58 51.84 20.49
CA LEU A 216 -13.91 50.72 21.38
C LEU A 216 -15.42 50.37 21.37
N GLY A 217 -15.75 49.14 21.77
CA GLY A 217 -17.09 48.69 22.20
C GLY A 217 -17.50 47.39 21.50
N GLY A 218 -17.97 46.32 22.14
CA GLY A 218 -18.42 46.08 23.50
C GLY A 218 -19.61 45.11 23.45
N GLY A 219 -19.56 44.02 24.22
CA GLY A 219 -20.73 43.30 24.75
C GLY A 219 -21.38 42.21 23.88
N GLY A 220 -21.77 41.10 24.53
CA GLY A 220 -22.79 40.18 24.01
C GLY A 220 -22.69 38.72 24.49
N MET A 221 -22.99 38.45 25.77
CA MET A 221 -23.30 37.12 26.29
C MET A 221 -24.72 36.69 25.87
N GLY A 222 -24.92 35.37 25.75
CA GLY A 222 -26.23 34.69 25.71
C GLY A 222 -26.11 33.44 24.84
N GLY A 223 -26.49 32.23 25.21
CA GLY A 223 -27.28 31.70 26.31
C GLY A 223 -27.82 30.36 25.79
N MET A 224 -27.54 29.26 26.48
CA MET A 224 -28.23 27.96 26.35
C MET A 224 -29.71 28.13 26.80
N PRO A 225 -30.66 27.14 26.75
CA PRO A 225 -30.46 25.67 26.72
C PRO A 225 -31.57 24.82 26.05
N GLY A 226 -31.46 23.49 26.23
CA GLY A 226 -32.56 22.51 26.11
C GLY A 226 -32.41 21.60 24.90
N GLY A 227 -32.46 20.27 24.98
CA GLY A 227 -33.00 19.35 25.99
C GLY A 227 -33.81 18.29 25.23
N GLY A 228 -33.72 17.00 25.58
CA GLY A 228 -34.66 15.98 25.07
C GLY A 228 -34.08 14.59 24.85
N MET A 229 -34.31 13.73 25.83
CA MET A 229 -34.04 12.29 25.87
C MET A 229 -35.09 11.48 25.08
N GLY A 230 -34.73 10.24 24.71
CA GLY A 230 -35.65 9.09 24.79
C GLY A 230 -35.97 8.37 23.49
N GLY A 231 -35.75 7.05 23.46
CA GLY A 231 -36.40 6.15 22.51
C GLY A 231 -35.59 4.93 22.03
N LYS A 232 -35.67 3.83 22.77
CA LYS A 232 -35.45 2.43 22.33
C LYS A 232 -36.57 1.60 22.99
N PRO A 233 -36.84 0.34 22.62
CA PRO A 233 -36.90 -0.28 21.28
C PRO A 233 -38.19 -1.12 21.11
N SER A 234 -38.51 -1.53 19.88
CA SER A 234 -39.47 -2.61 19.56
C SER A 234 -38.99 -3.23 18.24
N GLY A 235 -38.88 -4.53 17.98
CA GLY A 235 -39.56 -5.73 18.48
C GLY A 235 -39.85 -6.57 17.22
N GLY A 236 -39.65 -7.89 17.24
CA GLY A 236 -40.08 -8.76 16.14
C GLY A 236 -39.30 -10.07 15.98
N LEU A 237 -39.79 -11.12 16.67
CA LEU A 237 -39.49 -12.52 16.39
C LEU A 237 -40.13 -12.97 15.06
N GLY A 238 -39.44 -13.84 14.33
CA GLY A 238 -40.00 -14.63 13.24
C GLY A 238 -39.11 -15.83 12.94
N SER A 239 -39.44 -16.97 13.54
CA SER A 239 -38.86 -18.29 13.27
C SER A 239 -39.79 -19.03 12.30
N MET A 240 -39.27 -19.66 11.24
CA MET A 240 -39.92 -20.80 10.58
C MET A 240 -38.91 -21.81 10.04
N LEU A 241 -39.21 -23.06 10.40
CA LEU A 241 -38.58 -24.34 10.09
C LEU A 241 -38.66 -24.75 8.60
N GLY A 242 -37.77 -25.68 8.22
CA GLY A 242 -37.98 -26.70 7.19
C GLY A 242 -36.99 -26.64 6.03
N GLY A 243 -36.29 -27.69 5.59
CA GLY A 243 -36.37 -29.11 5.88
C GLY A 243 -35.23 -29.89 5.18
N MET A 244 -35.08 -31.16 5.59
CA MET A 244 -34.09 -32.16 5.18
C MET A 244 -34.26 -32.71 3.75
N GLY A 245 -33.16 -33.29 3.22
CA GLY A 245 -33.13 -34.35 2.20
C GLY A 245 -32.42 -33.94 0.91
N GLY A 246 -31.47 -34.66 0.31
CA GLY A 246 -30.87 -35.96 0.59
C GLY A 246 -29.71 -36.23 -0.40
N MET A 247 -28.79 -37.11 -0.04
CA MET A 247 -27.88 -37.85 -0.94
C MET A 247 -28.58 -39.17 -1.33
N PRO A 248 -28.31 -39.81 -2.50
CA PRO A 248 -27.05 -40.52 -2.84
C PRO A 248 -26.70 -40.30 -4.34
N GLY A 249 -25.62 -40.78 -4.97
CA GLY A 249 -24.53 -41.72 -4.70
C GLY A 249 -23.96 -42.18 -6.07
N GLY A 250 -22.71 -42.66 -6.09
CA GLY A 250 -22.19 -43.60 -7.09
C GLY A 250 -21.56 -43.04 -8.38
N GLY A 251 -20.38 -43.57 -8.74
CA GLY A 251 -19.84 -43.43 -10.10
C GLY A 251 -18.32 -43.57 -10.27
N MET A 252 -17.82 -44.79 -10.14
CA MET A 252 -16.47 -45.24 -10.50
C MET A 252 -16.17 -45.03 -12.00
N GLY A 253 -14.92 -44.73 -12.38
CA GLY A 253 -14.55 -44.65 -13.80
C GLY A 253 -13.07 -44.35 -14.06
N SER A 254 -12.23 -45.36 -13.88
CA SER A 254 -10.83 -45.41 -14.34
C SER A 254 -10.72 -45.18 -15.85
N LYS A 255 -9.76 -44.36 -16.31
CA LYS A 255 -9.20 -44.49 -17.66
C LYS A 255 -7.67 -44.44 -17.62
N LEU A 256 -7.13 -45.65 -17.77
CA LEU A 256 -5.85 -45.98 -18.35
C LEU A 256 -5.74 -45.35 -19.75
N GLY A 257 -4.57 -44.81 -20.08
CA GLY A 257 -4.28 -44.27 -21.41
C GLY A 257 -2.77 -44.09 -21.59
N GLY A 258 -2.03 -45.20 -21.57
CA GLY A 258 -0.66 -45.25 -22.03
C GLY A 258 -0.61 -45.75 -23.48
N MET A 259 0.01 -44.98 -24.37
CA MET A 259 0.47 -45.44 -25.69
C MET A 259 1.34 -44.34 -26.31
N GLY A 260 2.55 -44.71 -26.77
CA GLY A 260 3.31 -43.83 -27.66
C GLY A 260 4.84 -43.91 -27.62
N SER A 261 5.45 -45.09 -27.51
CA SER A 261 6.84 -45.26 -27.95
C SER A 261 6.85 -45.65 -29.43
N LYS A 262 7.40 -44.82 -30.32
CA LYS A 262 8.31 -45.25 -31.41
C LYS A 262 8.74 -44.13 -32.38
N PHE A 263 10.02 -44.23 -32.74
CA PHE A 263 10.71 -43.83 -33.98
C PHE A 263 11.21 -42.38 -34.17
N GLY A 264 12.54 -42.25 -34.07
CA GLY A 264 13.37 -42.03 -35.28
C GLY A 264 14.22 -40.76 -35.29
N GLY A 265 15.54 -40.91 -35.43
CA GLY A 265 16.40 -39.84 -35.96
C GLY A 265 17.84 -39.82 -35.45
N MET A 266 18.68 -40.63 -36.11
CA MET A 266 20.15 -40.52 -36.31
C MET A 266 21.10 -40.53 -35.11
#